data_AF-A0A7S2KFU8-F1
#
_entry.id   AF-A0A7S2KFU8-F1
#
_cell.length_a   1.000
_cell.length_b   1.000
_cell.length_c   1.000
_cell.angle_alpha   90.00
_cell.angle_beta   90.00
_cell.angle_gamma   90.00
#
_symmetry.space_group_name_H-M   'P 1'
#
loop_
_entity.id
_entity.type
_entity.pdbx_description
1 polymer ?
#
loop_
_entity_poly.entity_id
_entity_poly.type
_entity_poly.pdbx_seq_one_letter_code
_entity_poly.pdbx_strand_id
1 'polypeptide(L)'
;FCATGKMGKMADLTAEEILCQIYFANKVCRIVSSIAAAGDSATTLPPCDNVVLMGMGEPADNAVAVVRAVSTMADRRMFSLAQSKITVSTVAPNPSAFTTLGSSPAALAWSVHAVDDSLRKELVPTTKFSMEELKEGLVEALKSRSKKLRRTMLEVALIDSVNDSEKDAKLLISLAQSIMTDVEGSKVVVNLIPFNDIGHPTYRTPSMEKVLGFQKIITDGGVLCYVRTTRGDEENAACGQLATSRSK
;
A
#
# COMPACT_ATOMS: atom_id res chain seq x y z
N PHE A 1 12.97 6.96 1.96
CA PHE A 1 12.26 7.34 0.71
C PHE A 1 10.83 7.85 0.92
N CYS A 2 10.30 7.99 2.16
CA CYS A 2 8.95 8.52 2.43
C CYS A 2 9.02 9.92 3.06
N ALA A 3 8.30 10.91 2.51
CA ALA A 3 8.26 12.27 3.05
C ALA A 3 7.56 12.33 4.42
N THR A 4 6.44 11.62 4.60
CA THR A 4 5.74 11.51 5.88
C THR A 4 6.66 10.98 6.99
N GLY A 5 7.49 9.99 6.69
CA GLY A 5 8.42 9.43 7.66
C GLY A 5 9.43 10.46 8.20
N LYS A 6 9.79 11.47 7.42
CA LYS A 6 10.71 12.55 7.84
C LYS A 6 10.06 13.56 8.79
N MET A 7 8.74 13.68 8.79
CA MET A 7 8.00 14.63 9.64
C MET A 7 7.88 14.15 11.10
N GLY A 8 7.99 12.84 11.33
CA GLY A 8 7.73 12.20 12.61
C GLY A 8 6.23 12.03 12.91
N LYS A 9 5.92 11.23 13.94
CA LYS A 9 4.55 10.97 14.38
C LYS A 9 4.06 12.07 15.32
N MET A 10 2.92 12.68 14.99
CA MET A 10 2.28 13.70 15.83
C MET A 10 1.21 13.10 16.74
N ALA A 11 0.21 12.45 16.16
CA ALA A 11 -0.90 11.81 16.86
C ALA A 11 -1.50 10.71 15.98
N ASP A 12 -2.24 9.79 16.61
CA ASP A 12 -3.08 8.83 15.91
C ASP A 12 -4.44 9.46 15.59
N LEU A 13 -4.96 9.18 14.39
CA LEU A 13 -6.31 9.58 14.02
C LEU A 13 -7.34 8.64 14.65
N THR A 14 -8.46 9.19 15.08
CA THR A 14 -9.64 8.43 15.46
C THR A 14 -10.26 7.72 14.25
N ALA A 15 -11.10 6.70 14.49
CA ALA A 15 -11.81 6.01 13.42
C ALA A 15 -12.72 6.98 12.64
N GLU A 16 -13.33 7.94 13.35
CA GLU A 16 -14.16 9.00 12.82
C GLU A 16 -13.38 9.93 11.90
N GLU A 17 -12.16 10.34 12.28
CA GLU A 17 -11.30 11.16 11.42
C GLU A 17 -10.85 10.43 10.15
N ILE A 18 -10.59 9.12 10.24
CA ILE A 18 -10.32 8.28 9.06
C ILE A 18 -11.55 8.23 8.15
N LEU A 19 -12.74 7.98 8.71
CA LEU A 19 -14.00 7.89 7.94
C LEU A 19 -14.40 9.24 7.32
N CYS A 20 -14.13 10.35 8.00
CA CYS A 20 -14.38 11.71 7.49
C CYS A 20 -13.69 11.94 6.14
N GLN A 21 -12.47 11.41 5.93
CA GLN A 21 -11.76 11.56 4.66
C GLN A 21 -12.56 10.97 3.49
N ILE A 22 -13.13 9.77 3.67
CA ILE A 22 -13.95 9.11 2.64
C ILE A 22 -15.29 9.80 2.46
N TYR A 23 -15.89 10.27 3.56
CA TYR A 23 -17.13 11.05 3.49
C TYR A 23 -16.93 12.31 2.64
N PHE A 24 -15.87 13.08 2.89
CA PHE A 24 -15.56 14.28 2.11
C PHE A 24 -15.21 13.95 0.66
N ALA A 25 -14.41 12.91 0.41
CA ALA A 25 -14.09 12.47 -0.96
C ALA A 25 -15.36 12.13 -1.76
N ASN A 26 -16.29 11.37 -1.17
CA ASN A 26 -17.58 11.06 -1.79
C ASN A 26 -18.43 12.31 -2.02
N LYS A 27 -18.46 13.24 -1.06
CA LYS A 27 -19.18 14.51 -1.21
C LYS A 27 -18.63 15.32 -2.38
N VAL A 28 -17.30 15.43 -2.51
CA VAL A 28 -16.64 16.12 -3.63
C VAL A 28 -17.00 15.46 -4.96
N CYS A 29 -16.90 14.13 -5.06
CA CYS A 29 -17.25 13.40 -6.28
C CYS A 29 -18.71 13.67 -6.71
N ARG A 30 -19.65 13.70 -5.75
CA ARG A 30 -21.07 14.02 -6.01
C ARG A 30 -21.27 15.46 -6.49
N ILE A 31 -20.63 16.43 -5.85
CA ILE A 31 -20.74 17.85 -6.22
C ILE A 31 -20.19 18.07 -7.63
N VAL A 32 -18.98 17.59 -7.92
CA VAL A 32 -18.36 17.76 -9.25
C VAL A 32 -19.21 17.08 -10.33
N SER A 33 -19.72 15.87 -10.07
CA SER A 33 -20.61 15.18 -11.01
C SER A 33 -21.91 15.95 -11.26
N SER A 34 -22.47 16.58 -10.22
CA SER A 34 -23.67 17.40 -10.35
C SER A 34 -23.45 18.66 -11.18
N ILE A 35 -22.29 19.31 -11.03
CA ILE A 35 -21.92 20.50 -11.81
C ILE A 35 -21.70 20.13 -13.28
N ALA A 36 -20.99 19.02 -13.53
CA ALA A 36 -20.77 18.52 -14.90
C ALA A 36 -22.10 18.16 -15.59
N ALA A 37 -23.04 17.54 -14.87
CA ALA A 37 -24.36 17.22 -15.40
C ALA A 37 -25.22 18.45 -15.73
N ALA A 38 -24.97 19.60 -15.08
CA ALA A 38 -25.64 20.86 -15.38
C ALA A 38 -25.10 21.56 -16.64
N GLY A 39 -24.06 21.02 -17.29
CA GLY A 39 -23.44 21.60 -18.49
C GLY A 39 -22.36 22.65 -18.19
N ASP A 40 -22.06 22.90 -16.91
CA ASP A 40 -21.18 23.98 -16.46
C ASP A 40 -19.69 23.57 -16.39
N SER A 41 -19.35 22.30 -16.62
CA SER A 41 -17.96 21.83 -16.63
C SER A 41 -17.77 20.53 -17.42
N ALA A 42 -16.64 20.43 -18.14
CA ALA A 42 -16.19 19.20 -18.79
C ALA A 42 -15.53 18.20 -17.82
N THR A 43 -15.28 18.62 -16.57
CA THR A 43 -14.53 17.80 -15.59
C THR A 43 -15.49 16.92 -14.80
N THR A 44 -15.45 15.61 -15.04
CA THR A 44 -16.14 14.60 -14.21
C THR A 44 -15.14 13.85 -13.36
N LEU A 45 -15.47 13.63 -12.08
CA LEU A 45 -14.73 12.70 -11.22
C LEU A 45 -15.45 11.35 -11.16
N PRO A 46 -14.73 10.22 -11.25
CA PRO A 46 -15.33 8.91 -11.04
C PRO A 46 -15.80 8.76 -9.58
N PRO A 47 -16.76 7.85 -9.31
CA PRO A 47 -17.14 7.54 -7.93
C PRO A 47 -15.96 6.99 -7.13
N CYS A 48 -15.92 7.29 -5.83
CA CYS A 48 -14.93 6.73 -4.91
C CYS A 48 -15.35 5.31 -4.53
N ASP A 49 -14.94 4.33 -5.36
CA ASP A 49 -15.32 2.92 -5.23
C ASP A 49 -14.22 2.05 -4.62
N ASN A 50 -13.01 2.59 -4.46
CA ASN A 50 -11.82 1.93 -3.94
C ASN A 50 -11.16 2.80 -2.85
N VAL A 51 -10.79 2.17 -1.74
CA VAL A 51 -10.10 2.83 -0.62
C VAL A 51 -8.80 2.08 -0.30
N VAL A 52 -7.69 2.79 -0.25
CA VAL A 52 -6.39 2.24 0.14
C VAL A 52 -5.84 3.02 1.34
N LEU A 53 -5.48 2.33 2.41
CA LEU A 53 -4.81 2.93 3.56
C LEU A 53 -3.31 2.96 3.30
N MET A 54 -2.91 3.87 2.42
CA MET A 54 -1.52 4.12 1.98
C MET A 54 -1.20 5.63 2.00
N GLY A 55 -1.94 6.38 2.82
CA GLY A 55 -1.74 7.81 3.03
C GLY A 55 -0.60 8.06 4.02
N MET A 56 -0.83 8.95 4.98
CA MET A 56 0.14 9.25 6.04
C MET A 56 -0.01 8.29 7.23
N GLY A 57 1.11 7.75 7.71
CA GLY A 57 1.19 6.92 8.91
C GLY A 57 1.24 5.42 8.64
N GLU A 58 1.47 4.64 9.70
CA GLU A 58 1.48 3.17 9.67
C GLU A 58 0.19 2.64 10.31
N PRO A 59 -0.71 1.99 9.54
CA PRO A 59 -1.97 1.48 10.08
C PRO A 59 -1.84 0.53 11.28
N ALA A 60 -0.77 -0.26 11.37
CA ALA A 60 -0.53 -1.16 12.49
C ALA A 60 -0.30 -0.42 13.82
N ASP A 61 0.27 0.80 13.79
CA ASP A 61 0.49 1.61 14.98
C ASP A 61 -0.84 2.17 15.55
N ASN A 62 -1.91 2.13 14.76
CA ASN A 62 -3.25 2.62 15.11
C ASN A 62 -4.33 1.58 14.77
N ALA A 63 -4.04 0.31 15.02
CA ALA A 63 -4.85 -0.79 14.50
C ALA A 63 -6.30 -0.76 15.00
N VAL A 64 -6.57 -0.33 16.24
CA VAL A 64 -7.93 -0.26 16.80
C VAL A 64 -8.82 0.68 15.98
N ALA A 65 -8.35 1.91 15.71
CA ALA A 65 -9.11 2.88 14.94
C ALA A 65 -9.23 2.44 13.47
N VAL A 66 -8.17 1.89 12.90
CA VAL A 66 -8.15 1.38 11.53
C VAL A 66 -9.15 0.25 11.33
N VAL A 67 -9.14 -0.77 12.19
CA VAL A 67 -10.05 -1.92 12.10
C VAL A 67 -11.50 -1.47 12.24
N ARG A 68 -11.79 -0.54 13.17
CA ARG A 68 -13.13 0.05 13.32
C ARG A 68 -13.56 0.83 12.08
N ALA A 69 -12.68 1.65 11.51
CA ALA A 69 -12.97 2.43 10.31
C ALA A 69 -13.23 1.50 9.11
N VAL A 70 -12.35 0.52 8.86
CA VAL A 70 -12.50 -0.45 7.76
C VAL A 70 -13.77 -1.28 7.91
N SER A 71 -14.12 -1.71 9.12
CA SER A 71 -15.37 -2.44 9.38
C SER A 71 -16.59 -1.57 9.08
N THR A 72 -16.54 -0.28 9.43
CA THR A 72 -17.60 0.69 9.11
C THR A 72 -17.68 0.96 7.61
N MET A 73 -16.55 1.00 6.90
CA MET A 73 -16.51 1.15 5.44
C MET A 73 -17.22 -0.03 4.75
N ALA A 74 -17.03 -1.24 5.26
CA ALA A 74 -17.61 -2.47 4.70
C ALA A 74 -19.06 -2.76 5.14
N ASP A 75 -19.57 -2.11 6.20
CA ASP A 75 -20.95 -2.32 6.68
C ASP A 75 -21.96 -1.86 5.60
N ARG A 76 -22.89 -2.75 5.26
CA ARG A 76 -23.92 -2.55 4.24
C ARG A 76 -24.89 -1.41 4.53
N ARG A 77 -25.04 -1.03 5.81
CA ARG A 77 -25.91 0.07 6.26
C ARG A 77 -25.16 1.40 6.34
N MET A 78 -23.84 1.38 6.16
CA MET A 78 -22.97 2.55 6.26
C MET A 78 -22.44 2.89 4.86
N PHE A 79 -21.15 2.68 4.59
CA PHE A 79 -20.55 3.01 3.29
C PHE A 79 -20.71 1.90 2.24
N SER A 80 -21.02 0.67 2.67
CA SER A 80 -21.30 -0.49 1.81
C SER A 80 -20.21 -0.77 0.75
N LEU A 81 -18.94 -0.51 1.07
CA LEU A 81 -17.83 -0.85 0.19
C LEU A 81 -17.58 -2.36 0.21
N ALA A 82 -17.33 -2.92 -0.98
CA ALA A 82 -16.93 -4.32 -1.07
C ALA A 82 -15.57 -4.52 -0.39
N GLN A 83 -15.40 -5.60 0.37
CA GLN A 83 -14.16 -5.90 1.09
C GLN A 83 -12.93 -5.94 0.16
N SER A 84 -13.12 -6.41 -1.07
CA SER A 84 -12.10 -6.45 -2.12
C SER A 84 -11.68 -5.08 -2.66
N LYS A 85 -12.44 -4.03 -2.33
CA LYS A 85 -12.20 -2.64 -2.73
C LYS A 85 -11.52 -1.81 -1.64
N ILE A 86 -11.37 -2.36 -0.44
CA ILE A 86 -10.63 -1.78 0.67
C ILE A 86 -9.29 -2.51 0.78
N THR A 87 -8.17 -1.79 0.81
CA THR A 87 -6.83 -2.37 1.03
C THR A 87 -6.15 -1.67 2.20
N VAL A 88 -5.64 -2.44 3.15
CA VAL A 88 -4.81 -1.95 4.25
C VAL A 88 -3.38 -2.38 3.98
N SER A 89 -2.48 -1.41 3.81
CA SER A 89 -1.04 -1.65 3.69
C SER A 89 -0.35 -1.48 5.03
N THR A 90 0.74 -2.20 5.25
CA THR A 90 1.60 -2.05 6.41
C THR A 90 3.05 -2.28 6.02
N VAL A 91 3.99 -1.55 6.64
CA VAL A 91 5.41 -1.91 6.62
C VAL A 91 5.74 -3.05 7.57
N ALA A 92 4.74 -3.55 8.31
CA ALA A 92 4.83 -4.65 9.27
C ALA A 92 5.88 -4.38 10.38
N PRO A 93 5.58 -3.48 11.34
CA PRO A 93 6.49 -3.19 12.45
C PRO A 93 6.78 -4.41 13.34
N ASN A 94 5.92 -5.43 13.28
CA ASN A 94 6.07 -6.75 13.87
C ASN A 94 5.23 -7.78 13.09
N PRO A 95 5.47 -9.09 13.25
CA PRO A 95 4.70 -10.13 12.55
C PRO A 95 3.19 -10.10 12.85
N SER A 96 2.79 -9.80 14.09
CA SER A 96 1.37 -9.81 14.50
C SER A 96 0.56 -8.63 13.93
N ALA A 97 1.21 -7.63 13.34
CA ALA A 97 0.57 -6.54 12.61
C ALA A 97 -0.37 -7.08 11.52
N PHE A 98 0.05 -8.11 10.78
CA PHE A 98 -0.78 -8.71 9.73
C PHE A 98 -2.05 -9.35 10.28
N THR A 99 -1.96 -10.09 11.39
CA THR A 99 -3.13 -10.72 12.02
C THR A 99 -4.06 -9.66 12.59
N THR A 100 -3.51 -8.63 13.23
CA THR A 100 -4.29 -7.53 13.81
C THR A 100 -5.06 -6.77 12.73
N LEU A 101 -4.39 -6.33 11.66
CA LEU A 101 -5.05 -5.63 10.54
C LEU A 101 -5.94 -6.58 9.72
N GLY A 102 -5.55 -7.85 9.61
CA GLY A 102 -6.27 -8.91 8.90
C GLY A 102 -7.61 -9.29 9.52
N SER A 103 -7.84 -8.94 10.80
CA SER A 103 -9.14 -9.05 11.47
C SER A 103 -10.21 -8.16 10.83
N SER A 104 -9.81 -7.12 10.10
CA SER A 104 -10.72 -6.23 9.37
C SER A 104 -11.14 -6.82 8.01
N PRO A 105 -12.34 -6.44 7.49
CA PRO A 105 -12.85 -6.92 6.22
C PRO A 105 -12.23 -6.21 5.00
N ALA A 106 -10.91 -6.30 4.82
CA ALA A 106 -10.15 -5.65 3.72
C ALA A 106 -9.09 -6.57 3.08
N ALA A 107 -8.61 -6.26 1.88
CA ALA A 107 -7.38 -6.85 1.38
C ALA A 107 -6.18 -6.39 2.23
N LEU A 108 -5.18 -7.25 2.39
CA LEU A 108 -3.89 -6.88 3.00
C LEU A 108 -2.87 -6.59 1.90
N ALA A 109 -2.03 -5.59 2.14
CA ALA A 109 -0.83 -5.31 1.38
C ALA A 109 0.37 -5.22 2.32
N TRP A 110 1.52 -5.67 1.85
CA TRP A 110 2.79 -5.57 2.56
C TRP A 110 3.72 -4.65 1.79
N SER A 111 4.08 -3.53 2.42
CA SER A 111 5.14 -2.63 1.97
C SER A 111 6.52 -3.27 2.21
N VAL A 112 6.90 -4.18 1.29
CA VAL A 112 8.13 -4.98 1.35
C VAL A 112 9.35 -4.15 1.01
N HIS A 113 9.36 -3.48 -0.15
CA HIS A 113 10.45 -2.65 -0.68
C HIS A 113 11.83 -3.32 -0.89
N ALA A 114 12.24 -4.28 -0.07
CA ALA A 114 13.39 -5.15 -0.25
C ALA A 114 13.16 -6.47 0.51
N VAL A 115 13.67 -7.57 -0.05
CA VAL A 115 13.59 -8.91 0.57
C VAL A 115 14.89 -9.27 1.29
N ASP A 116 16.01 -8.66 0.90
CA ASP A 116 17.24 -8.74 1.68
C ASP A 116 17.08 -7.95 2.99
N ASP A 117 17.33 -8.59 4.13
CA ASP A 117 17.14 -7.98 5.45
C ASP A 117 17.99 -6.74 5.66
N SER A 118 19.21 -6.72 5.14
CA SER A 118 20.13 -5.58 5.30
C SER A 118 19.64 -4.37 4.50
N LEU A 119 19.25 -4.59 3.24
CA LEU A 119 18.68 -3.55 2.39
C LEU A 119 17.33 -3.08 2.93
N ARG A 120 16.48 -3.99 3.42
CA ARG A 120 15.21 -3.62 4.03
C ARG A 120 15.41 -2.78 5.29
N LYS A 121 16.43 -3.08 6.10
CA LYS A 121 16.76 -2.27 7.28
C LYS A 121 17.19 -0.86 6.90
N GLU A 122 17.87 -0.67 5.78
CA GLU A 122 18.20 0.65 5.25
C GLU A 122 16.93 1.40 4.79
N LEU A 123 16.10 0.74 3.98
CA LEU A 123 14.91 1.34 3.37
C LEU A 123 13.79 1.60 4.39
N VAL A 124 13.59 0.67 5.34
CA VAL A 124 12.58 0.72 6.40
C VAL A 124 13.28 0.64 7.76
N PRO A 125 13.86 1.74 8.26
CA PRO A 125 14.67 1.73 9.49
C PRO A 125 13.94 1.24 10.74
N THR A 126 12.62 1.34 10.75
CA THR A 126 11.74 0.87 11.83
C THR A 126 11.62 -0.64 11.92
N THR A 127 12.02 -1.40 10.89
CA THR A 127 11.96 -2.87 10.92
C THR A 127 12.85 -3.44 12.02
N LYS A 128 12.32 -4.37 12.81
CA LYS A 128 13.04 -5.04 13.91
C LYS A 128 13.12 -6.56 13.74
N PHE A 129 12.44 -7.09 12.75
CA PHE A 129 12.27 -8.51 12.50
C PHE A 129 12.83 -8.84 11.12
N SER A 130 13.29 -10.07 10.98
CA SER A 130 13.73 -10.61 9.70
C SER A 130 12.55 -10.76 8.73
N MET A 131 12.87 -10.83 7.45
CA MET A 131 11.89 -11.08 6.40
C MET A 131 11.17 -12.41 6.56
N GLU A 132 11.83 -13.43 7.12
CA GLU A 132 11.21 -14.72 7.41
C GLU A 132 10.16 -14.60 8.52
N GLU A 133 10.49 -13.96 9.65
CA GLU A 133 9.53 -13.72 10.74
C GLU A 133 8.31 -12.90 10.27
N LEU A 134 8.54 -11.88 9.44
CA LEU A 134 7.46 -11.08 8.88
C LEU A 134 6.59 -11.90 7.90
N LYS A 135 7.21 -12.76 7.08
CA LYS A 135 6.51 -13.68 6.18
C LYS A 135 5.64 -14.64 6.97
N GLU A 136 6.14 -15.22 8.06
CA GLU A 136 5.38 -16.11 8.95
C GLU A 136 4.12 -15.41 9.49
N GLY A 137 4.26 -14.16 9.98
CA GLY A 137 3.12 -13.37 10.43
C GLY A 137 2.07 -13.14 9.34
N LEU A 138 2.51 -12.84 8.10
CA LEU A 138 1.59 -12.71 6.97
C LEU A 138 0.92 -14.05 6.63
N VAL A 139 1.66 -15.16 6.62
CA VAL A 139 1.15 -16.51 6.35
C VAL A 139 0.07 -16.88 7.36
N GLU A 140 0.31 -16.67 8.66
CA GLU A 140 -0.68 -16.88 9.71
C GLU A 140 -1.93 -16.04 9.50
N ALA A 141 -1.76 -14.74 9.23
CA ALA A 141 -2.86 -13.84 8.95
C ALA A 141 -3.69 -14.34 7.75
N LEU A 142 -3.08 -14.74 6.64
CA LEU A 142 -3.81 -15.24 5.47
C LEU A 142 -4.50 -16.58 5.74
N LYS A 143 -3.87 -17.49 6.49
CA LYS A 143 -4.48 -18.79 6.85
C LYS A 143 -5.76 -18.61 7.67
N SER A 144 -5.78 -17.65 8.60
CA SER A 144 -6.95 -17.34 9.42
C SER A 144 -8.13 -16.73 8.66
N ARG A 145 -7.93 -16.34 7.40
CA ARG A 145 -8.92 -15.63 6.57
C ARG A 145 -9.62 -16.52 5.56
N SER A 146 -10.82 -16.09 5.16
CA SER A 146 -11.56 -16.74 4.07
C SER A 146 -10.76 -16.73 2.78
N LYS A 147 -10.94 -17.75 1.91
CA LYS A 147 -10.23 -17.85 0.61
C LYS A 147 -10.32 -16.57 -0.24
N LYS A 148 -11.44 -15.83 -0.15
CA LYS A 148 -11.65 -14.55 -0.87
C LYS A 148 -10.72 -13.42 -0.40
N LEU A 149 -10.24 -13.48 0.84
CA LEU A 149 -9.35 -12.50 1.46
C LEU A 149 -7.89 -12.98 1.57
N ARG A 150 -7.57 -14.14 0.97
CA ARG A 150 -6.19 -14.66 0.83
C ARG A 150 -5.42 -14.05 -0.34
N ARG A 151 -5.98 -13.02 -0.99
CA ARG A 151 -5.23 -12.20 -1.94
C ARG A 151 -4.44 -11.15 -1.17
N THR A 152 -3.14 -11.09 -1.42
CA THR A 152 -2.24 -10.08 -0.84
C THR A 152 -1.41 -9.42 -1.94
N MET A 153 -0.94 -8.21 -1.65
CA MET A 153 -0.08 -7.44 -2.53
C MET A 153 1.26 -7.19 -1.85
N LEU A 154 2.37 -7.44 -2.57
CA LEU A 154 3.70 -7.03 -2.15
C LEU A 154 4.02 -5.71 -2.86
N GLU A 155 4.21 -4.65 -2.08
CA GLU A 155 4.46 -3.31 -2.61
C GLU A 155 5.95 -2.98 -2.55
N VAL A 156 6.50 -2.55 -3.68
CA VAL A 156 7.91 -2.23 -3.83
C VAL A 156 8.04 -0.81 -4.37
N ALA A 157 8.54 0.10 -3.55
CA ALA A 157 9.02 1.39 -4.04
C ALA A 157 10.35 1.12 -4.76
N LEU A 158 10.33 1.11 -6.08
CA LEU A 158 11.48 0.74 -6.90
C LEU A 158 12.37 1.98 -7.09
N ILE A 159 13.61 1.90 -6.63
CA ILE A 159 14.57 3.00 -6.55
C ILE A 159 15.76 2.65 -7.44
N ASP A 160 16.17 3.61 -8.27
CA ASP A 160 17.27 3.42 -9.20
C ASP A 160 18.54 2.97 -8.50
N SER A 161 19.12 1.86 -8.97
CA SER A 161 20.40 1.32 -8.53
C SER A 161 20.49 0.96 -7.04
N VAL A 162 19.34 0.78 -6.37
CA VAL A 162 19.25 0.45 -4.93
C VAL A 162 18.58 -0.91 -4.71
N ASN A 163 17.40 -1.12 -5.30
CA ASN A 163 16.60 -2.35 -5.15
C ASN A 163 15.96 -2.80 -6.48
N ASP A 164 16.59 -2.42 -7.60
CA ASP A 164 16.11 -2.64 -8.97
C ASP A 164 16.95 -3.65 -9.76
N SER A 165 17.75 -4.48 -9.07
CA SER A 165 18.60 -5.49 -9.72
C SER A 165 17.85 -6.79 -10.04
N GLU A 166 18.39 -7.60 -10.96
CA GLU A 166 17.85 -8.94 -11.24
C GLU A 166 17.85 -9.85 -9.99
N LYS A 167 18.84 -9.68 -9.10
CA LYS A 167 18.89 -10.40 -7.82
C LYS A 167 17.68 -10.04 -6.95
N ASP A 168 17.33 -8.76 -6.86
CA ASP A 168 16.20 -8.30 -6.05
C ASP A 168 14.87 -8.82 -6.62
N ALA A 169 14.72 -8.83 -7.94
CA ALA A 169 13.56 -9.42 -8.60
C ALA A 169 13.42 -10.93 -8.28
N LYS A 170 14.52 -11.69 -8.33
CA LYS A 170 14.53 -13.12 -7.98
C LYS A 170 14.16 -13.37 -6.52
N LEU A 171 14.64 -12.54 -5.59
CA LEU A 171 14.26 -12.64 -4.19
C LEU A 171 12.76 -12.36 -3.97
N LEU A 172 12.19 -11.38 -4.67
CA LEU A 172 10.74 -11.10 -4.64
C LEU A 172 9.91 -12.26 -5.20
N ILE A 173 10.36 -12.88 -6.30
CA ILE A 173 9.73 -14.09 -6.86
C ILE A 173 9.72 -15.20 -5.81
N SER A 174 10.86 -15.50 -5.19
CA SER A 174 10.99 -16.54 -4.17
C SER A 174 10.08 -16.28 -2.96
N LEU A 175 10.03 -15.03 -2.47
CA LEU A 175 9.14 -14.65 -1.37
C LEU A 175 7.66 -14.87 -1.74
N ALA A 176 7.24 -14.39 -2.92
CA ALA A 176 5.86 -14.53 -3.37
C ALA A 176 5.46 -16.00 -3.57
N GLN A 177 6.34 -16.82 -4.16
CA GLN A 177 6.12 -18.25 -4.36
C GLN A 177 6.09 -19.02 -3.04
N SER A 178 6.95 -18.68 -2.07
CA SER A 178 6.90 -19.26 -0.71
C SER A 178 5.54 -19.00 -0.07
N ILE A 179 5.06 -17.75 -0.06
CA ILE A 179 3.75 -17.42 0.52
C ILE A 179 2.62 -18.19 -0.18
N MET A 180 2.66 -18.31 -1.52
CA MET A 180 1.65 -19.06 -2.28
C MET A 180 1.69 -20.58 -1.98
N THR A 181 2.88 -21.11 -1.72
CA THR A 181 3.08 -22.51 -1.32
C THR A 181 2.57 -22.75 0.11
N ASP A 182 2.89 -21.84 1.03
CA ASP A 182 2.57 -21.96 2.45
C ASP A 182 1.07 -21.75 2.75
N VAL A 183 0.36 -21.04 1.86
CA VAL A 183 -1.07 -20.69 2.01
C VAL A 183 -1.87 -21.14 0.79
N GLU A 184 -2.49 -22.31 0.88
CA GLU A 184 -3.34 -22.85 -0.18
C GLU A 184 -4.46 -21.88 -0.59
N GLY A 185 -4.57 -21.67 -1.91
CA GLY A 185 -5.59 -20.80 -2.51
C GLY A 185 -5.32 -19.30 -2.32
N SER A 186 -4.15 -18.93 -1.79
CA SER A 186 -3.71 -17.54 -1.79
C SER A 186 -3.31 -17.08 -3.19
N LYS A 187 -3.32 -15.76 -3.38
CA LYS A 187 -2.83 -15.11 -4.59
C LYS A 187 -1.95 -13.96 -4.18
N VAL A 188 -0.68 -13.99 -4.59
CA VAL A 188 0.27 -12.92 -4.35
C VAL A 188 0.49 -12.14 -5.63
N VAL A 189 0.44 -10.82 -5.52
CA VAL A 189 0.68 -9.90 -6.63
C VAL A 189 1.76 -8.93 -6.22
N VAL A 190 2.75 -8.68 -7.08
CA VAL A 190 3.72 -7.61 -6.87
C VAL A 190 3.19 -6.31 -7.49
N ASN A 191 3.30 -5.22 -6.76
CA ASN A 191 2.97 -3.88 -7.23
C ASN A 191 4.22 -3.01 -7.14
N LEU A 192 4.82 -2.72 -8.29
CA LEU A 192 5.96 -1.84 -8.43
C LEU A 192 5.47 -0.39 -8.44
N ILE A 193 6.07 0.42 -7.58
CA ILE A 193 5.81 1.84 -7.46
C ILE A 193 7.14 2.52 -7.79
N PRO A 194 7.36 2.99 -9.03
CA PRO A 194 8.57 3.74 -9.35
C PRO A 194 8.72 4.90 -8.37
N PHE A 195 9.90 5.02 -7.75
CA PHE A 195 10.15 6.09 -6.79
C PHE A 195 10.09 7.45 -7.49
N ASN A 196 9.29 8.36 -6.95
CA ASN A 196 9.24 9.74 -7.44
C ASN A 196 10.30 10.56 -6.72
N ASP A 197 11.04 11.38 -7.47
CA ASP A 197 12.01 12.26 -6.84
C ASP A 197 11.32 13.31 -5.97
N ILE A 198 11.60 13.26 -4.68
CA ILE A 198 11.11 14.18 -3.66
C ILE A 198 12.24 15.07 -3.11
N GLY A 199 13.27 15.31 -3.92
CA GLY A 199 14.50 16.00 -3.49
C GLY A 199 15.31 15.14 -2.50
N HIS A 200 15.27 13.82 -2.65
CA HIS A 200 16.04 12.94 -1.76
C HIS A 200 17.54 13.04 -2.10
N PRO A 201 18.46 13.16 -1.12
CA PRO A 201 19.88 13.31 -1.43
C PRO A 201 20.44 12.10 -2.19
N THR A 202 19.98 10.89 -1.82
CA THR A 202 20.56 9.61 -2.29
C THR A 202 19.71 8.87 -3.35
N TYR A 203 18.39 9.00 -3.30
CA TYR A 203 17.50 8.11 -4.07
C TYR A 203 17.02 8.81 -5.34
N ARG A 204 16.91 8.05 -6.42
CA ARG A 204 16.56 8.56 -7.76
C ARG A 204 15.46 7.71 -8.39
N THR A 205 14.69 8.34 -9.26
CA THR A 205 13.66 7.68 -10.05
C THR A 205 14.31 6.70 -11.04
N PRO A 206 13.92 5.41 -11.05
CA PRO A 206 14.44 4.46 -12.04
C PRO A 206 13.94 4.80 -13.44
N SER A 207 14.74 4.47 -14.47
CA SER A 207 14.27 4.57 -15.84
C SER A 207 13.11 3.60 -16.08
N MET A 208 12.16 3.97 -16.95
CA MET A 208 11.05 3.08 -17.29
C MET A 208 11.52 1.77 -17.94
N GLU A 209 12.65 1.78 -18.64
CA GLU A 209 13.29 0.56 -19.15
C GLU A 209 13.65 -0.41 -18.02
N LYS A 210 14.29 0.09 -16.95
CA LYS A 210 14.60 -0.73 -15.78
C LYS A 210 13.34 -1.22 -15.08
N VAL A 211 12.34 -0.35 -14.89
CA VAL A 211 11.05 -0.72 -14.27
C VAL A 211 10.38 -1.87 -15.04
N LEU A 212 10.29 -1.76 -16.37
CA LEU A 212 9.66 -2.76 -17.22
C LEU A 212 10.51 -4.03 -17.32
N GLY A 213 11.84 -3.92 -17.33
CA GLY A 213 12.76 -5.07 -17.25
C GLY A 213 12.57 -5.84 -15.95
N PHE A 214 12.52 -5.14 -14.81
CA PHE A 214 12.26 -5.72 -13.50
C PHE A 214 10.87 -6.38 -13.43
N GLN A 215 9.83 -5.71 -13.94
CA GLN A 215 8.49 -6.27 -14.07
C GLN A 215 8.52 -7.58 -14.88
N LYS A 216 9.20 -7.58 -16.03
CA LYS A 216 9.29 -8.74 -16.92
C LYS A 216 9.93 -9.94 -16.22
N ILE A 217 11.01 -9.73 -15.46
CA ILE A 217 11.65 -10.80 -14.69
C ILE A 217 10.66 -11.44 -13.71
N ILE A 218 9.88 -10.63 -12.98
CA ILE A 218 8.86 -11.12 -12.03
C ILE A 218 7.75 -11.88 -12.74
N THR A 219 7.23 -11.36 -13.85
CA THR A 219 6.17 -12.05 -14.61
C THR A 219 6.64 -13.34 -15.25
N ASP A 220 7.86 -13.38 -15.79
CA ASP A 220 8.47 -14.59 -16.36
C ASP A 220 8.74 -15.63 -15.26
N GLY A 221 8.98 -15.19 -14.03
CA GLY A 221 9.04 -16.02 -12.82
C GLY A 221 7.69 -16.53 -12.32
N GLY A 222 6.60 -16.30 -13.05
CA GLY A 222 5.26 -16.82 -12.73
C GLY A 222 4.51 -16.03 -11.66
N VAL A 223 4.97 -14.82 -11.31
CA VAL A 223 4.31 -13.95 -10.32
C VAL A 223 3.68 -12.76 -11.03
N LEU A 224 2.41 -12.49 -10.77
CA LEU A 224 1.72 -11.35 -11.36
C LEU A 224 2.34 -10.04 -10.86
N CYS A 225 2.76 -9.17 -11.77
CA CYS A 225 3.42 -7.92 -11.45
C CYS A 225 2.78 -6.74 -12.18
N TYR A 226 2.33 -5.74 -11.43
CA TYR A 226 1.82 -4.47 -11.96
C TYR A 226 2.81 -3.35 -11.71
N VAL A 227 2.90 -2.41 -12.66
CA VAL A 227 3.57 -1.13 -12.46
C VAL A 227 2.50 -0.09 -12.21
N ARG A 228 2.57 0.56 -11.06
CA ARG A 228 1.68 1.67 -10.71
C ARG A 228 2.11 2.89 -11.51
N THR A 229 1.30 3.28 -12.49
CA THR A 229 1.44 4.58 -13.15
C THR A 229 1.31 5.69 -12.11
N THR A 230 2.29 6.58 -12.08
CA THR A 230 2.27 7.75 -11.23
C THR A 230 1.09 8.65 -11.59
N ARG A 231 0.32 9.06 -10.60
CA ARG A 231 -0.79 10.01 -10.75
C ARG A 231 -0.63 11.08 -9.67
N GLY A 232 -0.66 12.35 -10.06
CA GLY A 232 -0.62 13.48 -9.11
C GLY A 232 0.77 13.96 -8.69
N ASP A 233 1.83 13.63 -9.45
CA ASP A 233 3.19 14.15 -9.19
C ASP A 233 3.27 15.68 -9.27
N GLU A 234 2.47 16.29 -10.15
CA GLU A 234 2.41 17.75 -10.31
C GLU A 234 1.90 18.48 -9.05
N GLU A 235 1.23 17.76 -8.13
CA GLU A 235 0.56 18.33 -6.95
C GLU A 235 1.09 17.78 -5.61
N ASN A 236 2.27 17.14 -5.60
CA ASN A 236 2.83 16.45 -4.42
C ASN A 236 1.86 15.41 -3.77
N ALA A 237 0.97 14.83 -4.57
CA ALA A 237 -0.08 13.93 -4.11
C ALA A 237 0.25 12.45 -4.34
N ALA A 238 1.41 12.12 -4.91
CA ALA A 238 1.79 10.74 -5.14
C ALA A 238 2.19 10.02 -3.84
N CYS A 239 2.24 8.69 -3.89
CA CYS A 239 2.60 7.87 -2.74
C CYS A 239 3.99 8.26 -2.21
N GLY A 240 4.06 8.57 -0.92
CA GLY A 240 5.29 9.01 -0.26
C GLY A 240 5.59 10.51 -0.37
N GLN A 241 4.80 11.30 -1.10
CA GLN A 241 4.93 12.77 -1.20
C GLN A 241 4.08 13.54 -0.18
N LEU A 242 3.10 12.88 0.45
CA LEU A 242 2.22 13.53 1.42
C LEU A 242 3.02 14.05 2.63
N ALA A 243 3.23 15.35 2.65
CA ALA A 243 3.81 16.09 3.76
C ALA A 243 2.94 17.32 4.07
N THR A 244 2.69 17.57 5.35
CA THR A 244 2.01 18.81 5.74
C THR A 244 3.05 19.94 5.83
N SER A 245 2.73 21.10 5.27
CA SER A 245 3.61 22.27 5.23
C SER A 245 3.78 22.99 6.58
N ARG A 246 3.42 22.37 7.70
CA ARG A 246 3.65 22.98 9.02
C ARG A 246 5.12 22.81 9.40
N SER A 247 5.92 23.82 9.09
CA SER A 247 7.16 24.05 9.83
C SER A 247 6.78 24.19 11.31
N LYS A 248 7.57 23.55 12.17
CA LYS A 248 7.67 24.03 13.55
C LYS A 248 8.26 25.43 13.56
#